data_AF-A0A4R1JS93-F1
#
_entry.id   AF-A0A4R1JS93-F1
#
_cell.length_a   1.000
_cell.length_b   1.000
_cell.length_c   1.000
_cell.angle_alpha   90.00
_cell.angle_beta   90.00
_cell.angle_gamma   90.00
#
_symmetry.space_group_name_H-M   'P 1'
#
loop_
_entity.id
_entity.type
_entity.pdbx_description
1 polymer ?
#
loop_
_entity_poly.entity_id
_entity_poly.type
_entity_poly.pdbx_seq_one_letter_code
_entity_poly.pdbx_strand_id
1 'polypeptide(L)'
;MKKSLVYVIIFIFCSHFTFSQDLKPEYQKFVKSFISNVKSDNKEGVASCISFPLRRDYPIPTVENKADFMERYDQIFDTIFKNEIIKSNPAKDWSEMGWRGIMLGSGDIWIDTDGKIIAINYRSKAEQDLKSKLIAAEKLTLHPSIAYFQVPVYILETSKFRIRIDDIGKENYRYASWSINKSMSDKPDLVITKGLWIFDGSGGNSHLNFKKDSYLYQCSIIVLGTSESPPANLTIYQNGKEILSQDAKIITK
;
A
#
# COMPACT_ATOMS: atom_id res chain seq x y z
N MET A 1 28.05 -32.81 -48.20
CA MET A 1 26.65 -33.22 -47.94
C MET A 1 26.23 -32.69 -46.57
N LYS A 2 25.36 -31.66 -46.55
CA LYS A 2 24.85 -31.02 -45.33
C LYS A 2 23.87 -31.96 -44.62
N LYS A 3 24.10 -32.25 -43.34
CA LYS A 3 23.05 -32.74 -42.44
C LYS A 3 22.59 -31.56 -41.59
N SER A 4 21.42 -31.02 -41.91
CA SER A 4 20.70 -30.09 -41.03
C SER A 4 20.00 -30.92 -39.97
N LEU A 5 20.31 -30.68 -38.71
CA LEU A 5 19.61 -31.23 -37.57
C LEU A 5 18.59 -30.15 -37.14
N VAL A 6 17.31 -30.39 -37.41
CA VAL A 6 16.22 -29.52 -36.99
C VAL A 6 15.84 -29.91 -35.56
N TYR A 7 16.16 -29.06 -34.58
CA TYR A 7 15.60 -29.16 -33.23
C TYR A 7 14.28 -28.40 -33.19
N VAL A 8 13.18 -29.14 -33.07
CA VAL A 8 11.86 -28.57 -32.75
C VAL A 8 11.85 -28.30 -31.25
N ILE A 9 11.92 -27.03 -30.86
CA ILE A 9 11.67 -26.59 -29.48
C ILE A 9 10.16 -26.39 -29.34
N ILE A 10 9.51 -27.30 -28.63
CA ILE A 10 8.11 -27.15 -28.21
C ILE A 10 8.10 -26.21 -26.99
N PHE A 11 7.75 -24.94 -27.22
CA PHE A 11 7.40 -24.02 -26.14
C PHE A 11 6.00 -24.40 -25.62
N ILE A 12 5.95 -25.11 -24.50
CA ILE A 12 4.70 -25.28 -23.74
C ILE A 12 4.45 -23.95 -23.03
N PHE A 13 3.58 -23.13 -23.62
CA PHE A 13 3.00 -21.97 -22.98
C PHE A 13 2.02 -22.47 -21.91
N CYS A 14 2.49 -22.72 -20.69
CA CYS A 14 1.63 -22.91 -19.53
C CYS A 14 1.00 -21.56 -19.16
N SER A 15 0.01 -21.12 -19.95
CA SER A 15 -0.97 -20.17 -19.46
C SER A 15 -1.72 -20.86 -18.34
N HIS A 16 -1.36 -20.56 -17.09
CA HIS A 16 -2.21 -20.82 -15.94
C HIS A 16 -3.49 -20.01 -16.11
N PHE A 17 -4.46 -20.54 -16.87
CA PHE A 17 -5.85 -20.17 -16.70
C PHE A 17 -6.25 -20.66 -15.32
N THR A 18 -5.98 -19.85 -14.30
CA THR A 18 -6.71 -19.95 -13.05
C THR A 18 -8.15 -19.62 -13.40
N PHE A 19 -8.97 -20.65 -13.61
CA PHE A 19 -10.41 -20.48 -13.54
C PHE A 19 -10.69 -19.94 -12.13
N SER A 20 -11.09 -18.66 -12.04
CA SER A 20 -11.74 -18.18 -10.82
C SER A 20 -12.89 -19.13 -10.58
N GLN A 21 -12.87 -19.88 -9.49
CA GLN A 21 -14.08 -20.56 -9.05
C GLN A 21 -15.13 -19.48 -8.80
N ASP A 22 -16.38 -19.77 -9.17
CA ASP A 22 -17.48 -18.89 -8.79
C ASP A 22 -17.41 -18.67 -7.28
N LEU A 23 -17.60 -17.41 -6.85
CA LEU A 23 -17.55 -17.08 -5.43
C LEU A 23 -18.56 -17.95 -4.67
N LYS A 24 -18.12 -18.56 -3.57
CA LYS A 24 -18.99 -19.45 -2.79
C LYS A 24 -20.28 -18.73 -2.35
N PRO A 25 -21.45 -19.40 -2.35
CA PRO A 25 -22.74 -18.76 -2.05
C PRO A 25 -22.79 -18.01 -0.72
N GLU A 26 -22.10 -18.50 0.31
CA GLU A 26 -21.99 -17.86 1.63
C GLU A 26 -21.34 -16.47 1.54
N TYR A 27 -20.29 -16.32 0.74
CA TYR A 27 -19.59 -15.05 0.54
C TYR A 27 -20.38 -14.09 -0.36
N GLN A 28 -21.09 -14.63 -1.35
CA GLN A 28 -22.01 -13.82 -2.18
C GLN A 28 -23.08 -13.12 -1.34
N LYS A 29 -23.47 -13.66 -0.19
CA LYS A 29 -24.44 -13.01 0.71
C LYS A 29 -23.92 -11.67 1.23
N PHE A 30 -22.66 -11.63 1.67
CA PHE A 30 -22.03 -10.40 2.17
C PHE A 30 -21.86 -9.38 1.05
N VAL A 31 -21.40 -9.83 -0.12
CA VAL A 31 -21.25 -8.99 -1.32
C VAL A 31 -22.59 -8.38 -1.74
N LYS A 32 -23.67 -9.18 -1.80
CA LYS A 32 -25.01 -8.69 -2.14
C LYS A 32 -25.52 -7.65 -1.14
N SER A 33 -25.28 -7.88 0.17
CA SER A 33 -25.65 -6.92 1.21
C SER A 33 -24.91 -5.58 1.04
N PHE A 34 -23.59 -5.64 0.82
CA PHE A 34 -22.77 -4.46 0.56
C PHE A 34 -23.23 -3.69 -0.69
N ILE A 35 -23.41 -4.38 -1.82
CA ILE A 35 -23.93 -3.79 -3.07
C ILE A 35 -25.28 -3.12 -2.83
N SER A 36 -26.19 -3.77 -2.08
CA SER A 36 -27.49 -3.21 -1.76
C SER A 36 -27.37 -1.92 -0.94
N ASN A 37 -26.48 -1.88 0.06
CA ASN A 37 -26.24 -0.69 0.86
C ASN A 37 -25.68 0.47 0.03
N VAL A 38 -24.76 0.19 -0.90
CA VAL A 38 -24.25 1.21 -1.83
C VAL A 38 -25.35 1.68 -2.78
N LYS A 39 -26.18 0.76 -3.30
CA LYS A 39 -27.28 1.08 -4.22
C LYS A 39 -28.36 1.97 -3.60
N SER A 40 -28.65 1.78 -2.31
CA SER A 40 -29.63 2.60 -1.58
C SER A 40 -29.03 3.83 -0.91
N ASP A 41 -27.74 4.13 -1.15
CA ASP A 41 -26.98 5.18 -0.47
C ASP A 41 -27.04 5.08 1.08
N ASN A 42 -27.17 3.84 1.59
CA ASN A 42 -27.19 3.54 3.03
C ASN A 42 -25.77 3.60 3.60
N LYS A 43 -25.32 4.81 3.91
CA LYS A 43 -23.97 5.11 4.42
C LYS A 43 -23.67 4.36 5.71
N GLU A 44 -24.64 4.26 6.62
CA GLU A 44 -24.53 3.51 7.87
C GLU A 44 -24.36 2.02 7.64
N GLY A 45 -25.09 1.47 6.67
CA GLY A 45 -24.96 0.09 6.21
C GLY A 45 -23.58 -0.19 5.64
N VAL A 46 -23.07 0.68 4.77
CA VAL A 46 -21.70 0.56 4.24
C VAL A 46 -20.67 0.66 5.37
N ALA A 47 -20.81 1.61 6.28
CA ALA A 47 -19.90 1.78 7.41
C ALA A 47 -19.86 0.53 8.31
N SER A 48 -21.00 -0.16 8.49
CA SER A 48 -21.07 -1.40 9.26
C SER A 48 -20.32 -2.58 8.61
N CYS A 49 -20.08 -2.49 7.30
CA CYS A 49 -19.28 -3.46 6.55
C CYS A 49 -17.78 -3.17 6.66
N ILE A 50 -17.32 -2.04 7.21
CA ILE A 50 -15.89 -1.70 7.20
C ILE A 50 -15.19 -2.20 8.46
N SER A 51 -13.99 -2.76 8.30
CA SER A 51 -13.03 -2.95 9.39
C SER A 51 -12.23 -1.66 9.57
N PHE A 52 -12.47 -0.96 10.66
CA PHE A 52 -11.73 0.25 11.01
C PHE A 52 -10.47 -0.10 11.83
N PRO A 53 -9.37 0.66 11.68
CA PRO A 53 -9.21 1.82 10.80
C PRO A 53 -9.05 1.47 9.31
N LEU A 54 -9.65 2.26 8.42
CA LEU A 54 -9.54 2.08 6.97
C LEU A 54 -8.43 2.98 6.41
N ARG A 55 -7.28 2.36 6.09
CA ARG A 55 -6.10 3.06 5.56
C ARG A 55 -6.37 3.65 4.18
N ARG A 56 -5.87 4.88 3.96
CA ARG A 56 -5.84 5.54 2.65
C ARG A 56 -4.38 5.75 2.22
N ASP A 57 -4.23 6.12 0.95
CA ASP A 57 -2.94 6.47 0.36
C ASP A 57 -2.27 7.64 1.09
N TYR A 58 -1.09 7.41 1.69
CA TYR A 58 -0.32 8.49 2.30
C TYR A 58 -0.03 9.62 1.27
N PRO A 59 -0.19 10.92 1.61
CA PRO A 59 -0.47 11.47 2.94
C PRO A 59 -1.95 11.73 3.28
N ILE A 60 -2.91 11.13 2.57
CA ILE A 60 -4.32 11.22 2.96
C ILE A 60 -4.50 10.56 4.33
N PRO A 61 -5.15 11.21 5.31
CA PRO A 61 -5.36 10.62 6.61
C PRO A 61 -6.13 9.30 6.55
N THR A 62 -5.81 8.40 7.47
CA THR A 62 -6.58 7.19 7.70
C THR A 62 -8.01 7.55 8.14
N VAL A 63 -8.98 6.72 7.78
CA VAL A 63 -10.33 6.83 8.32
C VAL A 63 -10.38 6.00 9.60
N GLU A 64 -10.30 6.63 10.76
CA GLU A 64 -10.04 5.91 12.02
C GLU A 64 -11.28 5.17 12.53
N ASN A 65 -12.45 5.71 12.24
CA ASN A 65 -13.70 5.20 12.81
C ASN A 65 -14.91 5.53 11.91
N LYS A 66 -16.09 5.09 12.37
CA LYS A 66 -17.35 5.30 11.66
C LYS A 66 -17.68 6.78 11.44
N ALA A 67 -17.46 7.67 12.41
CA ALA A 67 -17.80 9.09 12.27
C ALA A 67 -16.96 9.73 11.15
N ASP A 68 -15.64 9.53 11.17
CA ASP A 68 -14.73 9.98 10.11
C ASP A 68 -15.16 9.46 8.73
N PHE A 69 -15.61 8.19 8.68
CA PHE A 69 -16.09 7.59 7.45
C PHE A 69 -17.35 8.28 6.92
N MET A 70 -18.30 8.61 7.79
CA MET A 70 -19.54 9.28 7.38
C MET A 70 -19.25 10.66 6.77
N GLU A 71 -18.31 11.41 7.35
CA GLU A 71 -17.88 12.72 6.81
C GLU A 71 -17.18 12.59 5.45
N ARG A 72 -16.44 11.49 5.26
CA ARG A 72 -15.63 11.25 4.05
C ARG A 72 -16.29 10.32 3.04
N TYR A 73 -17.53 9.90 3.29
CA TYR A 73 -18.20 8.89 2.48
C TYR A 73 -18.24 9.28 1.00
N ASP A 74 -18.73 10.47 0.67
CA ASP A 74 -18.84 10.92 -0.72
C ASP A 74 -17.48 11.31 -1.33
N GLN A 75 -16.46 11.52 -0.50
CA GLN A 75 -15.08 11.63 -0.98
C GLN A 75 -14.53 10.26 -1.41
N ILE A 76 -14.86 9.17 -0.71
CA ILE A 76 -14.32 7.83 -0.99
C ILE A 76 -15.19 7.10 -2.03
N PHE A 77 -16.50 7.17 -1.88
CA PHE A 77 -17.52 6.57 -2.74
C PHE A 77 -18.08 7.59 -3.72
N ASP A 78 -17.28 7.99 -4.70
CA ASP A 78 -17.75 8.84 -5.79
C ASP A 78 -18.71 8.07 -6.72
N THR A 79 -19.35 8.78 -7.65
CA THR A 79 -20.32 8.19 -8.58
C THR A 79 -19.73 7.08 -9.45
N ILE A 80 -18.44 7.17 -9.81
CA ILE A 80 -17.78 6.15 -10.64
C ILE A 80 -17.66 4.86 -9.84
N PHE A 81 -17.16 4.96 -8.61
CA PHE A 81 -16.96 3.81 -7.74
C PHE A 81 -18.28 3.17 -7.29
N LYS A 82 -19.26 3.99 -6.91
CA LYS A 82 -20.61 3.49 -6.61
C LYS A 82 -21.18 2.71 -7.80
N ASN A 83 -21.02 3.21 -9.03
CA ASN A 83 -21.51 2.53 -10.22
C ASN A 83 -20.80 1.21 -10.51
N GLU A 84 -19.48 1.15 -10.31
CA GLU A 84 -18.70 -0.10 -10.43
C GLU A 84 -19.24 -1.17 -9.47
N ILE A 85 -19.40 -0.82 -8.19
CA ILE A 85 -19.92 -1.72 -7.16
C ILE A 85 -21.35 -2.16 -7.50
N ILE A 86 -22.24 -1.22 -7.83
CA ILE A 86 -23.66 -1.50 -8.10
C ILE A 86 -23.85 -2.41 -9.32
N LYS A 87 -22.99 -2.27 -10.34
CA LYS A 87 -23.06 -3.06 -11.57
C LYS A 87 -22.33 -4.40 -11.46
N SER A 88 -21.49 -4.59 -10.45
CA SER A 88 -20.76 -5.84 -10.26
C SER A 88 -21.71 -7.02 -10.03
N ASN A 89 -21.37 -8.15 -10.63
CA ASN A 89 -22.04 -9.43 -10.44
C ASN A 89 -21.38 -10.18 -9.26
N PRO A 90 -22.10 -10.45 -8.16
CA PRO A 90 -21.54 -11.11 -6.98
C PRO A 90 -20.87 -12.47 -7.22
N ALA A 91 -21.24 -13.19 -8.29
CA ALA A 91 -20.70 -14.50 -8.59
C ALA A 91 -19.48 -14.46 -9.52
N LYS A 92 -19.34 -13.39 -10.33
CA LYS A 92 -18.38 -13.33 -11.46
C LYS A 92 -17.31 -12.27 -11.31
N ASP A 93 -17.65 -11.13 -10.74
CA ASP A 93 -16.75 -9.98 -10.63
C ASP A 93 -16.04 -9.95 -9.27
N TRP A 94 -16.40 -10.89 -8.39
CA TRP A 94 -15.81 -11.08 -7.08
C TRP A 94 -15.14 -12.44 -7.00
N SER A 95 -13.89 -12.49 -6.57
CA SER A 95 -13.09 -13.73 -6.51
C SER A 95 -12.52 -13.96 -5.12
N GLU A 96 -12.62 -15.18 -4.61
CA GLU A 96 -11.92 -15.60 -3.38
C GLU A 96 -10.44 -15.84 -3.70
N MET A 97 -9.56 -15.14 -3.00
CA MET A 97 -8.10 -15.17 -3.20
C MET A 97 -7.40 -15.87 -2.02
N GLY A 98 -8.04 -16.93 -1.50
CA GLY A 98 -7.59 -17.69 -0.34
C GLY A 98 -7.54 -16.84 0.94
N TRP A 99 -6.44 -16.91 1.69
CA TRP A 99 -6.26 -16.20 2.95
C TRP A 99 -6.33 -14.66 2.82
N ARG A 100 -6.24 -14.11 1.60
CA ARG A 100 -6.35 -12.65 1.34
C ARG A 100 -7.78 -12.12 1.40
N GLY A 101 -8.77 -13.00 1.30
CA GLY A 101 -10.19 -12.63 1.25
C GLY A 101 -10.75 -12.57 -0.17
N ILE A 102 -11.83 -11.82 -0.33
CA ILE A 102 -12.69 -11.72 -1.49
C ILE A 102 -12.42 -10.38 -2.17
N MET A 103 -12.05 -10.42 -3.44
CA MET A 103 -11.60 -9.27 -4.21
C MET A 103 -12.64 -8.86 -5.26
N LEU A 104 -12.99 -7.58 -5.35
CA LEU A 104 -13.72 -7.02 -6.51
C LEU A 104 -12.73 -6.67 -7.63
N GLY A 105 -13.05 -7.10 -8.85
CA GLY A 105 -12.33 -6.67 -10.06
C GLY A 105 -10.83 -6.99 -10.01
N SER A 106 -9.99 -5.97 -10.16
CA SER A 106 -8.52 -6.11 -10.06
C SER A 106 -7.96 -5.70 -8.70
N GLY A 107 -8.81 -5.68 -7.67
CA GLY A 107 -8.40 -5.30 -6.31
C GLY A 107 -8.96 -3.99 -5.82
N ASP A 108 -10.00 -3.44 -6.46
CA ASP A 108 -10.58 -2.15 -6.07
C ASP A 108 -11.18 -2.19 -4.65
N ILE A 109 -11.70 -3.35 -4.24
CA ILE A 109 -12.16 -3.65 -2.88
C ILE A 109 -11.66 -5.03 -2.44
N TRP A 110 -11.29 -5.14 -1.18
CA TRP A 110 -11.03 -6.41 -0.50
C TRP A 110 -11.95 -6.57 0.70
N ILE A 111 -12.61 -7.72 0.80
CA ILE A 111 -13.48 -8.13 1.90
C ILE A 111 -12.90 -9.40 2.54
N ASP A 112 -12.85 -9.50 3.85
CA ASP A 112 -12.49 -10.76 4.51
C ASP A 112 -13.63 -11.81 4.45
N THR A 113 -13.38 -13.01 4.96
CA THR A 113 -14.36 -14.10 4.95
C THR A 113 -15.53 -13.89 5.92
N ASP A 114 -15.46 -12.88 6.80
CA ASP A 114 -16.52 -12.47 7.72
C ASP A 114 -17.40 -11.35 7.13
N GLY A 115 -17.12 -10.93 5.88
CA GLY A 115 -17.87 -9.92 5.17
C GLY A 115 -17.47 -8.48 5.52
N LYS A 116 -16.28 -8.27 6.11
CA LYS A 116 -15.75 -6.93 6.40
C LYS A 116 -14.82 -6.45 5.30
N ILE A 117 -15.03 -5.23 4.83
CA ILE A 117 -14.12 -4.51 3.94
C ILE A 117 -12.84 -4.20 4.72
N ILE A 118 -11.73 -4.74 4.24
CA ILE A 118 -10.39 -4.60 4.82
C ILE A 118 -9.49 -3.67 3.99
N ALA A 119 -9.82 -3.44 2.71
CA ALA A 119 -9.13 -2.45 1.89
C ALA A 119 -10.04 -1.91 0.78
N ILE A 120 -9.80 -0.67 0.41
CA ILE A 120 -10.35 -0.02 -0.80
C ILE A 120 -9.16 0.57 -1.55
N ASN A 121 -8.80 0.02 -2.70
CA ASN A 121 -7.68 0.51 -3.50
C ASN A 121 -8.10 1.52 -4.57
N TYR A 122 -9.42 1.64 -4.83
CA TYR A 122 -9.96 2.72 -5.63
C TYR A 122 -9.58 4.09 -5.04
N ARG A 123 -9.27 5.04 -5.92
CA ARG A 123 -8.86 6.41 -5.57
C ARG A 123 -9.73 7.40 -6.32
N SER A 124 -10.70 7.99 -5.63
CA SER A 124 -11.58 8.98 -6.24
C SER A 124 -10.80 10.20 -6.73
N LYS A 125 -11.42 10.98 -7.62
CA LYS A 125 -10.84 12.27 -8.04
C LYS A 125 -10.61 13.21 -6.85
N ALA A 126 -11.55 13.25 -5.91
CA ALA A 126 -11.46 14.08 -4.71
C ALA A 126 -10.29 13.67 -3.81
N GLU A 127 -10.03 12.36 -3.67
CA GLU A 127 -8.87 11.87 -2.92
C GLU A 127 -7.56 12.15 -3.63
N GLN A 128 -7.50 12.02 -4.95
CA GLN A 128 -6.32 12.37 -5.73
C GLN A 128 -5.99 13.87 -5.58
N ASP A 129 -6.99 14.75 -5.63
CA ASP A 129 -6.81 16.19 -5.43
C ASP A 129 -6.38 16.53 -4.01
N LEU A 130 -6.98 15.87 -3.01
CA LEU A 130 -6.56 16.00 -1.62
C LEU A 130 -5.11 15.56 -1.45
N LYS A 131 -4.72 14.43 -2.03
CA LYS A 131 -3.34 13.92 -2.00
C LYS A 131 -2.36 14.94 -2.57
N SER A 132 -2.64 15.49 -3.75
CA SER A 132 -1.80 16.52 -4.36
C SER A 132 -1.68 17.77 -3.51
N LYS A 133 -2.79 18.23 -2.92
CA LYS A 133 -2.80 19.39 -2.00
C LYS A 133 -1.94 19.13 -0.75
N LEU A 134 -2.09 17.96 -0.13
CA LEU A 134 -1.33 17.58 1.07
C LEU A 134 0.17 17.43 0.78
N ILE A 135 0.53 16.85 -0.37
CA ILE A 135 1.93 16.77 -0.82
C ILE A 135 2.51 18.16 -1.03
N ALA A 136 1.77 19.06 -1.68
CA ALA A 136 2.22 20.44 -1.89
C ALA A 136 2.43 21.18 -0.56
N ALA A 137 1.50 21.03 0.39
CA ALA A 137 1.64 21.61 1.72
C ALA A 137 2.84 21.03 2.48
N GLU A 138 3.07 19.71 2.40
CA GLU A 138 4.18 19.06 3.07
C GLU A 138 5.54 19.56 2.57
N LYS A 139 5.69 19.77 1.25
CA LYS A 139 6.92 20.31 0.66
C LYS A 139 7.36 21.64 1.29
N LEU A 140 6.40 22.48 1.72
CA LEU A 140 6.68 23.76 2.36
C LEU A 140 7.22 23.62 3.79
N THR A 141 7.05 22.45 4.41
CA THR A 141 7.48 22.18 5.80
C THR A 141 8.84 21.49 5.89
N LEU A 142 9.41 21.07 4.76
CA LEU A 142 10.69 20.36 4.70
C LEU A 142 11.87 21.30 4.46
N HIS A 143 13.06 20.85 4.83
CA HIS A 143 14.29 21.50 4.42
C HIS A 143 14.38 21.58 2.88
N PRO A 144 14.82 22.70 2.28
CA PRO A 144 14.83 22.87 0.82
C PRO A 144 15.59 21.79 0.05
N SER A 145 16.63 21.19 0.65
CA SER A 145 17.41 20.12 0.03
C SER A 145 16.64 18.81 -0.22
N ILE A 146 15.44 18.66 0.36
CA ILE A 146 14.58 17.48 0.17
C ILE A 146 13.13 17.85 -0.20
N ALA A 147 12.81 19.13 -0.38
CA ALA A 147 11.47 19.59 -0.72
C ALA A 147 11.02 19.23 -2.16
N TYR A 148 11.86 18.55 -2.94
CA TYR A 148 11.54 18.02 -4.27
C TYR A 148 11.28 16.51 -4.20
N PHE A 149 10.08 16.08 -4.57
CA PHE A 149 9.68 14.68 -4.72
C PHE A 149 8.33 14.58 -5.46
N GLN A 150 8.02 13.40 -6.00
CA GLN A 150 6.72 13.13 -6.60
C GLN A 150 5.71 12.74 -5.52
N VAL A 151 6.05 11.70 -4.76
CA VAL A 151 5.17 11.10 -3.74
C VAL A 151 5.99 10.80 -2.49
N PRO A 152 5.51 11.18 -1.30
CA PRO A 152 6.13 10.75 -0.08
C PRO A 152 5.67 9.32 0.23
N VAL A 153 6.59 8.44 0.61
CA VAL A 153 6.32 7.00 0.71
C VAL A 153 6.13 6.61 2.17
N TYR A 154 7.13 6.90 3.01
CA TYR A 154 7.08 6.59 4.44
C TYR A 154 7.78 7.66 5.27
N ILE A 155 7.26 7.86 6.48
CA ILE A 155 8.01 8.45 7.59
C ILE A 155 8.14 7.37 8.65
N LEU A 156 9.37 7.03 8.99
CA LEU A 156 9.70 6.03 9.99
C LEU A 156 10.36 6.70 11.19
N GLU A 157 10.00 6.25 12.39
CA GLU A 157 10.68 6.67 13.62
C GLU A 157 11.15 5.46 14.41
N THR A 158 12.46 5.41 14.65
CA THR A 158 13.08 4.46 15.58
C THR A 158 13.35 5.13 16.92
N SER A 159 13.94 4.41 17.87
CA SER A 159 14.42 5.02 19.13
C SER A 159 15.52 6.09 18.94
N LYS A 160 16.15 6.17 17.77
CA LYS A 160 17.28 7.08 17.51
C LYS A 160 17.10 7.98 16.29
N PHE A 161 16.29 7.57 15.31
CA PHE A 161 16.23 8.24 14.02
C PHE A 161 14.80 8.54 13.60
N ARG A 162 14.65 9.71 12.96
CA ARG A 162 13.54 9.97 12.04
C ARG A 162 14.05 9.75 10.63
N ILE A 163 13.28 9.04 9.82
CA ILE A 163 13.62 8.69 8.45
C ILE A 163 12.43 9.06 7.57
N ARG A 164 12.70 9.77 6.48
CA ARG A 164 11.73 10.06 5.43
C ARG A 164 12.17 9.36 4.17
N ILE A 165 11.24 8.64 3.56
CA ILE A 165 11.39 8.00 2.27
C ILE A 165 10.46 8.67 1.28
N ASP A 166 11.01 9.18 0.19
CA ASP A 166 10.24 9.80 -0.90
C ASP A 166 10.54 9.09 -2.23
N ASP A 167 9.53 8.95 -3.08
CA ASP A 167 9.70 8.66 -4.50
C ASP A 167 9.99 9.98 -5.23
N ILE A 168 11.21 10.11 -5.76
CA ILE A 168 11.62 11.27 -6.54
C ILE A 168 11.47 11.05 -8.05
N GLY A 169 10.88 9.92 -8.46
CA GLY A 169 10.51 9.55 -9.83
C GLY A 169 11.51 8.62 -10.51
N LYS A 170 11.06 7.88 -11.52
CA LYS A 170 11.89 6.95 -12.32
C LYS A 170 12.54 5.85 -11.46
N GLU A 171 11.75 5.22 -10.61
CA GLU A 171 12.19 4.14 -9.71
C GLU A 171 13.34 4.56 -8.78
N ASN A 172 13.38 5.84 -8.42
CA ASN A 172 14.41 6.42 -7.58
C ASN A 172 13.80 6.85 -6.25
N TYR A 173 14.04 6.04 -5.21
CA TYR A 173 13.65 6.39 -3.86
C TYR A 173 14.78 7.13 -3.16
N ARG A 174 14.42 8.16 -2.38
CA ARG A 174 15.34 8.91 -1.53
C ARG A 174 15.11 8.56 -0.07
N TYR A 175 16.17 8.22 0.63
CA TYR A 175 16.26 8.15 2.08
C TYR A 175 16.82 9.47 2.61
N ALA A 176 16.13 10.12 3.53
CA ALA A 176 16.65 11.23 4.32
C ALA A 176 16.47 10.91 5.80
N SER A 177 17.48 11.10 6.62
CA SER A 177 17.38 10.83 8.06
C SER A 177 17.95 11.93 8.92
N TRP A 178 17.42 11.99 10.13
CA TRP A 178 17.86 12.86 11.20
C TRP A 178 17.94 12.07 12.50
N SER A 179 18.72 12.56 13.46
CA SER A 179 18.53 12.20 14.87
C SER A 179 17.08 12.46 15.29
N ILE A 180 16.48 11.61 16.12
CA ILE A 180 15.03 11.65 16.46
C ILE A 180 14.53 13.01 16.98
N ASN A 181 15.40 13.77 17.64
CA ASN A 181 15.07 15.09 18.20
C ASN A 181 15.08 16.24 17.18
N LYS A 182 15.50 16.00 15.93
CA LYS A 182 15.56 17.03 14.87
C LYS A 182 14.31 17.00 14.00
N SER A 183 13.88 18.17 13.54
CA SER A 183 12.73 18.33 12.66
C SER A 183 13.10 18.02 11.20
N MET A 184 12.12 17.63 10.37
CA MET A 184 12.31 17.49 8.91
C MET A 184 12.54 18.83 8.19
N SER A 185 12.29 19.96 8.86
CA SER A 185 12.66 21.30 8.39
C SER A 185 14.16 21.58 8.53
N ASP A 186 14.85 20.85 9.41
CA ASP A 186 16.29 20.95 9.58
C ASP A 186 17.01 20.23 8.44
N LYS A 187 18.26 20.63 8.16
CA LYS A 187 19.10 19.93 7.20
C LYS A 187 19.26 18.45 7.62
N PRO A 188 18.95 17.47 6.74
CA PRO A 188 19.13 16.06 7.06
C PRO A 188 20.58 15.72 7.38
N ASP A 189 20.77 14.81 8.35
CA ASP A 189 22.09 14.28 8.72
C ASP A 189 22.64 13.37 7.61
N LEU A 190 21.74 12.67 6.91
CA LEU A 190 22.08 11.81 5.79
C LEU A 190 21.01 11.88 4.70
N VAL A 191 21.44 11.94 3.45
CA VAL A 191 20.59 11.77 2.27
C VAL A 191 21.23 10.74 1.34
N ILE A 192 20.46 9.75 0.91
CA ILE A 192 20.84 8.72 -0.07
C ILE A 192 19.75 8.65 -1.13
N THR A 193 20.14 8.61 -2.40
CA THR A 193 19.21 8.44 -3.52
C THR A 193 19.48 7.12 -4.23
N LYS A 194 18.67 6.79 -5.23
CA LYS A 194 18.69 5.52 -5.98
C LYS A 194 18.40 4.32 -5.09
N GLY A 195 17.50 4.53 -4.12
CA GLY A 195 16.95 3.44 -3.35
C GLY A 195 16.13 2.51 -4.24
N LEU A 196 16.13 1.23 -3.90
CA LEU A 196 15.37 0.19 -4.62
C LEU A 196 14.33 -0.41 -3.68
N TRP A 197 13.07 -0.46 -4.13
CA TRP A 197 12.00 -1.13 -3.41
C TRP A 197 11.87 -2.58 -3.89
N ILE A 198 11.97 -3.52 -2.96
CA ILE A 198 11.90 -4.96 -3.19
C ILE A 198 10.71 -5.50 -2.41
N PHE A 199 9.83 -6.24 -3.08
CA PHE A 199 8.66 -6.88 -2.45
C PHE A 199 9.01 -8.31 -2.02
N ASP A 200 8.71 -8.63 -0.76
CA ASP A 200 8.99 -9.93 -0.14
C ASP A 200 7.80 -10.86 -0.37
N GLY A 201 7.64 -11.25 -1.65
CA GLY A 201 6.52 -12.03 -2.12
C GLY A 201 5.24 -11.21 -2.30
N SER A 202 4.08 -11.89 -2.23
CA SER A 202 2.76 -11.30 -2.51
C SER A 202 1.96 -10.93 -1.26
N GLY A 203 2.59 -11.00 -0.07
CA GLY A 203 1.95 -10.73 1.21
C GLY A 203 1.93 -9.25 1.63
N GLY A 204 2.59 -8.38 0.86
CA GLY A 204 2.71 -6.95 1.17
C GLY A 204 3.93 -6.58 2.00
N ASN A 205 4.63 -7.55 2.61
CA ASN A 205 5.96 -7.32 3.16
C ASN A 205 6.91 -6.85 2.05
N SER A 206 7.76 -5.89 2.38
CA SER A 206 8.72 -5.35 1.44
C SER A 206 9.84 -4.63 2.18
N HIS A 207 10.89 -4.28 1.47
CA HIS A 207 11.95 -3.45 2.00
C HIS A 207 12.51 -2.50 0.94
N LEU A 208 13.02 -1.36 1.40
CA LEU A 208 13.75 -0.40 0.57
C LEU A 208 15.23 -0.40 0.94
N ASN A 209 16.08 -0.58 -0.07
CA ASN A 209 17.53 -0.65 0.08
C ASN A 209 18.20 0.62 -0.43
N PHE A 210 18.96 1.29 0.43
CA PHE A 210 19.73 2.50 0.11
C PHE A 210 21.22 2.27 0.37
N LYS A 211 22.05 2.37 -0.67
CA LYS A 211 23.49 2.12 -0.58
C LYS A 211 24.28 3.43 -0.55
N LYS A 212 25.26 3.51 0.34
CA LYS A 212 26.25 4.59 0.37
C LYS A 212 27.59 4.03 0.81
N ASP A 213 28.58 4.08 -0.09
CA ASP A 213 29.91 3.50 0.11
C ASP A 213 29.82 2.02 0.53
N SER A 214 30.41 1.64 1.67
CA SER A 214 30.35 0.28 2.23
C SER A 214 29.06 -0.03 3.01
N TYR A 215 28.14 0.94 3.13
CA TYR A 215 26.93 0.81 3.93
C TYR A 215 25.69 0.50 3.08
N LEU A 216 24.83 -0.35 3.64
CA LEU A 216 23.46 -0.58 3.18
C LEU A 216 22.49 -0.22 4.31
N TYR A 217 21.55 0.66 4.01
CA TYR A 217 20.44 1.03 4.88
C TYR A 217 19.19 0.35 4.32
N GLN A 218 18.64 -0.60 5.05
CA GLN A 218 17.44 -1.33 4.67
C GLN A 218 16.29 -0.89 5.57
N CYS A 219 15.23 -0.36 4.96
CA CYS A 219 13.99 -0.05 5.66
C CYS A 219 12.94 -1.09 5.28
N SER A 220 12.68 -2.04 6.18
CA SER A 220 11.66 -3.09 6.00
C SER A 220 10.29 -2.60 6.45
N ILE A 221 9.25 -2.91 5.67
CA ILE A 221 7.84 -2.67 5.95
C ILE A 221 7.17 -4.02 6.17
N ILE A 222 6.59 -4.19 7.36
CA ILE A 222 6.05 -5.46 7.82
C ILE A 222 4.53 -5.33 7.84
N VAL A 223 3.88 -5.97 6.87
CA VAL A 223 2.43 -6.07 6.74
C VAL A 223 1.92 -7.38 7.35
N LEU A 224 2.62 -8.48 7.06
CA LEU A 224 2.43 -9.79 7.65
C LEU A 224 3.55 -10.05 8.65
N GLY A 225 3.19 -9.95 9.94
CA GLY A 225 4.04 -10.27 11.07
C GLY A 225 3.26 -10.97 12.16
N THR A 226 3.94 -11.28 13.26
CA THR A 226 3.31 -11.71 14.51
C THR A 226 2.78 -10.50 15.29
N SER A 227 2.04 -10.73 16.39
CA SER A 227 1.61 -9.65 17.30
C SER A 227 2.76 -8.80 17.83
N GLU A 228 3.95 -9.39 17.92
CA GLU A 228 5.16 -8.75 18.43
C GLU A 228 5.99 -8.06 17.33
N SER A 229 5.61 -8.23 16.07
CA SER A 229 6.36 -7.63 14.96
C SER A 229 6.10 -6.13 14.90
N PRO A 230 7.15 -5.28 14.83
CA PRO A 230 6.94 -3.85 14.59
C PRO A 230 6.40 -3.64 13.16
N PRO A 231 5.75 -2.51 12.88
CA PRO A 231 5.24 -2.23 11.54
C PRO A 231 6.38 -1.96 10.53
N ALA A 232 7.56 -1.58 11.00
CA ALA A 232 8.75 -1.40 10.19
C ALA A 232 10.04 -1.66 10.99
N ASN A 233 11.16 -1.83 10.31
CA ASN A 233 12.49 -1.93 10.91
C ASN A 233 13.53 -1.22 10.04
N LEU A 234 14.50 -0.56 10.69
CA LEU A 234 15.73 -0.10 10.05
C LEU A 234 16.86 -1.07 10.40
N THR A 235 17.44 -1.70 9.38
CA THR A 235 18.69 -2.45 9.52
C THR A 235 19.81 -1.76 8.74
N ILE A 236 20.98 -1.61 9.34
CA ILE A 236 22.18 -1.06 8.69
C ILE A 236 23.26 -2.13 8.64
N TYR A 237 23.80 -2.34 7.46
CA TYR A 237 24.93 -3.22 7.21
C TYR A 237 26.16 -2.40 6.80
N GLN A 238 27.35 -2.84 7.21
CA GLN A 238 28.63 -2.35 6.71
C GLN A 238 29.43 -3.54 6.19
N ASN A 239 29.87 -3.50 4.93
CA ASN A 239 30.56 -4.63 4.28
C ASN A 239 29.77 -5.95 4.41
N GLY A 240 28.44 -5.89 4.34
CA GLY A 240 27.55 -7.05 4.47
C GLY A 240 27.29 -7.54 5.90
N LYS A 241 27.98 -6.99 6.91
CA LYS A 241 27.72 -7.32 8.32
C LYS A 241 26.72 -6.34 8.93
N GLU A 242 25.70 -6.86 9.59
CA GLU A 242 24.76 -6.04 10.37
C GLU A 242 25.50 -5.32 11.50
N ILE A 243 25.31 -4.00 11.58
CA ILE A 243 25.89 -3.14 12.63
C ILE A 243 24.81 -2.42 13.46
N LEU A 244 23.57 -2.42 12.99
CA LEU A 244 22.42 -1.84 13.68
C LEU A 244 21.14 -2.51 13.19
N SER A 245 20.23 -2.85 14.11
CA SER A 245 18.83 -3.14 13.82
C SER A 245 17.96 -2.40 14.82
N GLN A 246 16.91 -1.72 14.34
CA GLN A 246 15.99 -0.96 15.17
C GLN A 246 14.57 -1.05 14.65
N ASP A 247 13.66 -1.43 15.54
CA ASP A 247 12.23 -1.34 15.29
C ASP A 247 11.83 0.11 15.02
N ALA A 248 10.90 0.25 14.08
CA ALA A 248 10.42 1.55 13.63
C ALA A 248 8.90 1.57 13.64
N LYS A 249 8.34 2.72 14.03
CA LYS A 249 6.93 3.05 13.80
C LYS A 249 6.79 3.69 12.43
N ILE A 250 5.69 3.39 11.74
CA ILE A 250 5.28 4.15 10.55
C ILE A 250 4.41 5.31 11.03
N ILE A 251 4.83 6.54 10.76
CA ILE A 251 4.08 7.74 11.15
C ILE A 251 3.02 8.01 10.08
N THR A 252 1.78 7.71 10.43
CA THR A 252 0.59 8.14 9.69
C THR A 252 0.10 9.47 10.25
N LYS A 253 -0.36 10.38 9.40
CA LYS A 253 -1.04 11.62 9.81
C LYS A 253 -2.54 11.42 9.82
#